data_AF-A0A067RX34-F1
#
_entry.id   AF-A0A067RX34-F1
#
_cell.length_a   1.000
_cell.length_b   1.000
_cell.length_c   1.000
_cell.angle_alpha   90.00
_cell.angle_beta   90.00
_cell.angle_gamma   90.00
#
_symmetry.space_group_name_H-M   'P 1'
#
loop_
_entity.id
_entity.type
_entity.pdbx_description
1 polymer ?
#
loop_
_entity_poly.entity_id
_entity_poly.type
_entity_poly.pdbx_seq_one_letter_code
_entity_poly.pdbx_strand_id
1 'polypeptide(L)'
;MANATEGSDSVAHRLLTTELLQSVRLNALLFCDPVEYIYNPLEYAYDVHSDFVHKFCTSTKKILFLGMNPGPWGMSQTGVPFGEVKIVREWLRISGHVGRPQKEHPSRQVLGLECKRSEVSGRKFWGLFQKLCGDPDTFFQHAFVYNYCPLAFMTNSGKNITPAELKASDRRSVNNICDEALRDVLLLLQVEVIVAIGKFAETRANLAVAGTELQTKIKIGSIPHPSPRNFSSKNWPEETIKRLQELDILTMLSSNTNIVPMKQTW
;
A
#
# COMPACT_ATOMS: atom_id res chain seq x y z
N MET A 1 15.04 -16.14 -31.69
CA MET A 1 14.22 -14.92 -31.60
C MET A 1 13.18 -15.19 -30.54
N ALA A 2 13.38 -14.66 -29.33
CA ALA A 2 12.43 -14.85 -28.23
C ALA A 2 11.22 -13.92 -28.46
N ASN A 3 10.02 -14.46 -28.28
CA ASN A 3 8.74 -13.79 -28.52
C ASN A 3 8.62 -12.51 -27.68
N ALA A 4 8.65 -11.35 -28.34
CA ALA A 4 8.39 -10.05 -27.72
C ALA A 4 6.91 -9.83 -27.34
N THR A 5 6.05 -10.84 -27.50
CA THR A 5 4.60 -10.77 -27.24
C THR A 5 4.16 -11.31 -25.88
N GLU A 6 5.05 -11.93 -25.09
CA GLU A 6 4.69 -12.45 -23.74
C GLU A 6 4.85 -11.41 -22.62
N GLY A 7 5.50 -10.26 -22.87
CA GLY A 7 5.77 -9.25 -21.86
C GLY A 7 4.62 -8.27 -21.58
N SER A 8 3.74 -8.02 -22.55
CA SER A 8 2.74 -6.94 -22.48
C SER A 8 1.39 -7.33 -21.85
N ASP A 9 1.17 -8.60 -21.51
CA ASP A 9 -0.10 -9.08 -20.93
C ASP A 9 0.04 -9.69 -19.52
N SER A 10 1.20 -9.55 -18.89
CA SER A 10 1.37 -10.03 -17.51
C SER A 10 0.53 -9.21 -16.53
N VAL A 11 0.07 -9.85 -15.44
CA VAL A 11 -0.67 -9.18 -14.36
C VAL A 11 0.11 -7.98 -13.81
N ALA A 12 1.43 -8.13 -13.64
CA ALA A 12 2.34 -7.06 -13.21
C ALA A 12 2.31 -5.87 -14.17
N HIS A 13 2.44 -6.10 -15.49
CA HIS A 13 2.43 -5.03 -16.49
C HIS A 13 1.08 -4.29 -16.51
N ARG A 14 -0.03 -5.03 -16.40
CA ARG A 14 -1.37 -4.45 -16.34
C ARG A 14 -1.59 -3.64 -15.05
N LEU A 15 -1.06 -4.09 -13.91
CA LEU A 15 -1.13 -3.34 -12.66
C LEU A 15 -0.37 -2.03 -12.76
N LEU A 16 0.89 -2.07 -13.23
CA LEU A 16 1.71 -0.88 -13.46
C LEU A 16 1.05 0.10 -14.44
N THR A 17 0.35 -0.41 -15.46
CA THR A 17 -0.41 0.41 -16.40
C THR A 17 -1.60 1.10 -15.72
N THR A 18 -2.37 0.38 -14.89
CA THR A 18 -3.45 0.98 -14.08
C THR A 18 -2.93 2.06 -13.14
N GLU A 19 -1.80 1.81 -12.47
CA GLU A 19 -1.14 2.77 -11.57
C GLU A 19 -0.61 4.01 -12.30
N LEU A 20 -0.08 3.84 -13.52
CA LEU A 20 0.34 4.94 -14.38
C LEU A 20 -0.85 5.80 -14.79
N LEU A 21 -1.96 5.19 -15.24
CA LEU A 21 -3.18 5.90 -15.60
C LEU A 21 -3.77 6.66 -14.41
N GLN A 22 -3.78 6.05 -13.22
CA GLN A 22 -4.17 6.71 -11.98
C GLN A 22 -3.29 7.92 -11.70
N SER A 23 -1.97 7.75 -11.79
CA SER A 23 -0.98 8.82 -11.54
C SER A 23 -1.14 10.00 -12.50
N VAL A 24 -1.30 9.75 -13.80
CA VAL A 24 -1.54 10.79 -14.80
C VAL A 24 -2.78 11.60 -14.48
N ARG A 25 -3.89 10.95 -14.10
CA ARG A 25 -5.14 11.63 -13.76
C ARG A 25 -5.03 12.43 -12.46
N LEU A 26 -4.32 11.91 -11.46
CA LEU A 26 -4.11 12.59 -10.19
C LEU A 26 -3.18 13.81 -10.34
N ASN A 27 -2.13 13.71 -11.17
CA ASN A 27 -1.20 14.80 -11.43
C ASN A 27 -1.81 15.95 -12.25
N ALA A 28 -2.92 15.70 -12.95
CA ALA A 28 -3.69 16.75 -13.62
C ALA A 28 -4.58 17.57 -12.67
N LEU A 29 -4.73 17.15 -11.40
CA LEU A 29 -5.52 17.90 -10.42
C LEU A 29 -4.75 19.12 -9.91
N LEU A 30 -5.48 20.22 -9.72
CA LEU A 30 -5.00 21.38 -8.99
C LEU A 30 -5.50 21.32 -7.54
N PHE A 31 -4.60 21.52 -6.60
CA PHE A 31 -4.91 21.49 -5.18
C PHE A 31 -4.88 22.90 -4.62
N CYS A 32 -5.86 23.22 -3.78
CA CYS A 32 -5.91 24.51 -3.11
C CYS A 32 -5.13 24.46 -1.78
N ASP A 33 -4.91 25.63 -1.19
CA ASP A 33 -4.42 25.73 0.19
C ASP A 33 -5.19 24.77 1.12
N PRO A 34 -4.53 24.07 2.05
CA PRO A 34 -3.14 24.28 2.45
C PRO A 34 -2.13 23.33 1.77
N VAL A 35 -2.47 22.68 0.66
CA VAL A 35 -1.56 21.77 -0.05
C VAL A 35 -0.51 22.58 -0.81
N GLU A 36 0.76 22.42 -0.46
CA GLU A 36 1.88 23.18 -1.04
C GLU A 36 2.92 22.27 -1.75
N TYR A 37 3.06 21.05 -1.24
CA TYR A 37 3.95 20.03 -1.80
C TYR A 37 3.18 18.72 -2.01
N ILE A 38 3.39 18.12 -3.18
CA ILE A 38 2.75 16.87 -3.59
C ILE A 38 3.85 15.95 -4.11
N TYR A 39 3.97 14.77 -3.51
CA TYR A 39 4.92 13.76 -3.94
C TYR A 39 4.17 12.58 -4.55
N ASN A 40 4.59 12.17 -5.75
CA ASN A 40 4.14 10.94 -6.39
C ASN A 40 5.30 9.92 -6.49
N PRO A 41 5.48 9.01 -5.50
CA PRO A 41 6.53 8.00 -5.55
C PRO A 41 6.40 7.02 -6.71
N LEU A 42 5.23 6.89 -7.33
CA LEU A 42 5.09 6.05 -8.54
C LEU A 42 5.79 6.67 -9.76
N GLU A 43 6.20 7.93 -9.70
CA GLU A 43 7.02 8.57 -10.73
C GLU A 43 8.50 8.54 -10.36
N TYR A 44 8.87 9.19 -9.25
CA TYR A 44 10.30 9.35 -8.93
C TYR A 44 10.93 8.09 -8.32
N ALA A 45 10.15 7.13 -7.82
CA ALA A 45 10.64 5.85 -7.30
C ALA A 45 10.14 4.67 -8.14
N TYR A 46 9.82 4.91 -9.42
CA TYR A 46 9.25 3.92 -10.34
C TYR A 46 10.10 2.66 -10.43
N ASP A 47 11.43 2.76 -10.54
CA ASP A 47 12.29 1.59 -10.68
C ASP A 47 12.14 0.61 -9.50
N VAL A 48 12.13 1.14 -8.26
CA VAL A 48 11.96 0.33 -7.06
C VAL A 48 10.53 -0.22 -6.96
N HIS A 49 9.53 0.58 -7.32
CA HIS A 49 8.14 0.16 -7.31
C HIS A 49 7.87 -0.94 -8.36
N SER A 50 8.42 -0.79 -9.56
CA SER A 50 8.30 -1.74 -10.67
C SER A 50 9.00 -3.06 -10.34
N ASP A 51 10.18 -3.02 -9.72
CA ASP A 51 10.85 -4.22 -9.18
C ASP A 51 9.96 -4.95 -8.15
N PHE A 52 9.32 -4.20 -7.23
CA PHE A 52 8.35 -4.77 -6.29
C PHE A 52 7.16 -5.43 -6.97
N VAL A 53 6.54 -4.77 -7.96
CA VAL A 53 5.36 -5.30 -8.66
C VAL A 53 5.73 -6.51 -9.53
N HIS A 54 6.83 -6.44 -10.29
CA HIS A 54 7.29 -7.57 -11.12
C HIS A 54 7.69 -8.78 -10.29
N LYS A 55 8.27 -8.57 -9.11
CA LYS A 55 8.67 -9.66 -8.23
C LYS A 55 7.47 -10.34 -7.58
N PHE A 56 6.50 -9.57 -7.09
CA PHE A 56 5.48 -10.10 -6.19
C PHE A 56 4.06 -10.15 -6.77
N CYS A 57 3.78 -9.48 -7.90
CA CYS A 57 2.48 -9.44 -8.56
C CYS A 57 2.45 -10.21 -9.88
N THR A 58 3.02 -11.42 -9.88
CA THR A 58 3.12 -12.31 -11.05
C THR A 58 1.84 -13.12 -11.33
N SER A 59 0.84 -13.05 -10.45
CA SER A 59 -0.41 -13.81 -10.50
C SER A 59 -1.56 -13.02 -9.87
N THR A 60 -2.80 -13.52 -10.00
CA THR A 60 -3.95 -13.06 -9.22
C THR A 60 -3.70 -13.19 -7.72
N LYS A 61 -4.35 -12.34 -6.92
CA LYS A 61 -4.15 -12.18 -5.48
C LYS A 61 -5.51 -12.18 -4.78
N LYS A 62 -5.80 -13.24 -4.03
CA LYS A 62 -7.08 -13.38 -3.30
C LYS A 62 -7.25 -12.33 -2.22
N ILE A 63 -6.15 -11.88 -1.60
CA ILE A 63 -6.15 -10.94 -0.49
C ILE A 63 -5.48 -9.62 -0.91
N LEU A 64 -6.16 -8.50 -0.71
CA LEU A 64 -5.57 -7.17 -0.87
C LEU A 64 -5.51 -6.43 0.47
N PHE A 65 -4.30 -6.16 0.94
CA PHE A 65 -4.09 -5.23 2.05
C PHE A 65 -4.09 -3.80 1.52
N LEU A 66 -5.08 -3.02 1.95
CA LEU A 66 -5.30 -1.67 1.44
C LEU A 66 -4.90 -0.61 2.46
N GLY A 67 -3.82 0.11 2.16
CA GLY A 67 -3.40 1.32 2.88
C GLY A 67 -4.07 2.59 2.33
N MET A 68 -3.88 3.71 3.04
CA MET A 68 -4.43 5.01 2.65
C MET A 68 -3.57 5.70 1.59
N ASN A 69 -2.36 6.10 1.95
CA ASN A 69 -1.42 6.81 1.09
C ASN A 69 0.03 6.72 1.64
N PRO A 70 1.06 7.09 0.87
CA PRO A 70 2.45 7.02 1.32
C PRO A 70 2.72 7.81 2.60
N GLY A 71 3.47 7.19 3.52
CA GLY A 71 4.12 7.90 4.60
C GLY A 71 5.48 8.49 4.15
N PRO A 72 5.99 9.52 4.85
CA PRO A 72 7.15 10.30 4.40
C PRO A 72 8.48 9.55 4.48
N TRP A 73 8.55 8.48 5.29
CA TRP A 73 9.79 7.73 5.53
C TRP A 73 9.69 6.26 5.06
N GLY A 74 8.56 5.87 4.50
CA GLY A 74 8.31 4.55 3.91
C GLY A 74 8.17 4.68 2.39
N MET A 75 6.95 4.51 1.88
CA MET A 75 6.69 4.52 0.42
C MET A 75 7.15 5.81 -0.28
N SER A 76 7.14 6.98 0.38
CA SER A 76 7.67 8.20 -0.24
C SER A 76 9.20 8.15 -0.47
N GLN A 77 9.91 7.24 0.19
CA GLN A 77 11.34 7.00 -0.01
C GLN A 77 11.59 5.79 -0.91
N THR A 78 10.70 4.80 -0.90
CA THR A 78 11.00 3.47 -1.47
C THR A 78 10.10 3.06 -2.62
N GLY A 79 8.99 3.75 -2.89
CA GLY A 79 7.98 3.30 -3.87
C GLY A 79 7.17 2.07 -3.42
N VAL A 80 7.53 1.40 -2.32
CA VAL A 80 6.84 0.20 -1.82
C VAL A 80 5.79 0.59 -0.78
N PRO A 81 4.53 0.12 -0.86
CA PRO A 81 3.52 0.34 0.19
C PRO A 81 4.01 -0.11 1.57
N PHE A 82 3.80 0.73 2.59
CA PHE A 82 4.37 0.50 3.93
C PHE A 82 5.90 0.27 3.93
N GLY A 83 6.60 0.73 2.90
CA GLY A 83 7.97 0.32 2.57
C GLY A 83 9.03 0.97 3.43
N GLU A 84 9.15 0.51 4.68
CA GLU A 84 10.28 0.87 5.53
C GLU A 84 11.60 0.37 4.92
N VAL A 85 12.59 1.27 4.84
CA VAL A 85 13.80 1.09 4.01
C VAL A 85 14.54 -0.21 4.30
N LYS A 86 14.74 -0.56 5.58
CA LYS A 86 15.50 -1.76 5.96
C LYS A 86 14.76 -3.01 5.52
N ILE A 87 13.46 -3.08 5.75
CA ILE A 87 12.63 -4.21 5.33
C ILE A 87 12.61 -4.34 3.80
N VAL A 88 12.43 -3.23 3.08
CA VAL A 88 12.42 -3.23 1.60
C VAL A 88 13.71 -3.81 1.04
N ARG A 89 14.86 -3.40 1.60
CA ARG A 89 16.18 -3.86 1.14
C ARG A 89 16.52 -5.28 1.57
N GLU A 90 16.27 -5.63 2.83
CA GLU A 90 16.83 -6.85 3.42
C GLU A 90 15.86 -8.04 3.36
N TRP A 91 14.56 -7.79 3.54
CA TRP A 91 13.56 -8.86 3.57
C TRP A 91 12.82 -9.00 2.23
N LEU A 92 12.25 -7.90 1.71
CA LEU A 92 11.62 -7.91 0.39
C LEU A 92 12.66 -8.02 -0.73
N ARG A 93 13.91 -7.60 -0.47
CA ARG A 93 15.03 -7.61 -1.40
C ARG A 93 14.66 -6.93 -2.72
N ILE A 94 14.11 -5.72 -2.60
CA ILE A 94 13.78 -4.83 -3.71
C ILE A 94 14.86 -3.77 -3.81
N SER A 95 15.23 -3.45 -5.05
CA SER A 95 16.27 -2.48 -5.36
C SER A 95 15.91 -1.66 -6.59
N GLY A 96 16.58 -0.53 -6.79
CA GLY A 96 16.33 0.34 -7.92
C GLY A 96 16.77 1.76 -7.64
N HIS A 97 16.73 2.60 -8.67
CA HIS A 97 17.00 4.02 -8.53
C HIS A 97 15.78 4.75 -7.93
N VAL A 98 16.05 5.75 -7.10
CA VAL A 98 15.04 6.68 -6.61
C VAL A 98 15.50 8.10 -6.93
N GLY A 99 14.74 8.77 -7.79
CA GLY A 99 14.89 10.17 -8.12
C GLY A 99 14.30 11.09 -7.05
N ARG A 100 13.87 12.28 -7.46
CA ARG A 100 13.29 13.28 -6.57
C ARG A 100 11.98 13.85 -7.13
N PRO A 101 11.04 14.28 -6.26
CA PRO A 101 9.88 15.04 -6.70
C PRO A 101 10.31 16.40 -7.28
N GLN A 102 9.51 16.95 -8.21
CA GLN A 102 9.81 18.23 -8.88
C GLN A 102 9.98 19.39 -7.89
N LYS A 103 9.16 19.41 -6.84
CA LYS A 103 9.20 20.41 -5.76
C LYS A 103 9.33 19.67 -4.43
N GLU A 104 10.49 19.80 -3.79
CA GLU A 104 10.83 19.08 -2.56
C GLU A 104 10.81 20.02 -1.35
N HIS A 105 10.13 19.62 -0.27
CA HIS A 105 10.16 20.37 0.98
C HIS A 105 11.47 20.06 1.74
N PRO A 106 12.22 21.06 2.25
CA PRO A 106 13.52 20.86 2.90
C PRO A 106 13.53 19.87 4.07
N SER A 107 12.45 19.80 4.86
CA SER A 107 12.31 18.84 5.97
C SER A 107 11.80 17.44 5.57
N ARG A 108 11.57 17.20 4.27
CA ARG A 108 10.96 15.99 3.69
C ARG A 108 11.70 15.58 2.41
N GLN A 109 13.02 15.58 2.45
CA GLN A 109 13.83 15.15 1.32
C GLN A 109 13.64 13.66 1.04
N VAL A 110 13.65 13.31 -0.24
CA VAL A 110 13.68 11.94 -0.74
C VAL A 110 15.14 11.54 -0.87
N LEU A 111 15.57 10.65 0.02
CA LEU A 111 16.91 10.07 0.07
C LEU A 111 16.91 8.62 -0.45
N GLY A 112 15.78 8.15 -0.97
CA GLY A 112 15.67 6.81 -1.53
C GLY A 112 15.91 5.70 -0.50
N LEU A 113 16.52 4.62 -0.98
CA LEU A 113 16.95 3.47 -0.18
C LEU A 113 18.11 3.77 0.79
N GLU A 114 18.64 5.00 0.78
CA GLU A 114 19.66 5.47 1.71
C GLU A 114 19.08 6.21 2.93
N CYS A 115 17.78 6.50 2.93
CA CYS A 115 17.09 7.17 4.04
C CYS A 115 17.34 6.43 5.36
N LYS A 116 17.88 7.14 6.36
CA LYS A 116 18.21 6.58 7.68
C LYS A 116 17.04 6.56 8.65
N ARG A 117 15.91 7.20 8.31
CA ARG A 117 14.71 7.22 9.15
C ARG A 117 13.92 5.94 8.92
N SER A 118 13.48 5.33 10.01
CA SER A 118 12.59 4.16 9.98
C SER A 118 11.13 4.61 10.10
N GLU A 119 10.30 4.19 9.16
CA GLU A 119 8.85 4.38 9.25
C GLU A 119 8.23 3.34 10.18
N VAL A 120 7.72 3.79 11.34
CA VAL A 120 7.17 2.90 12.37
C VAL A 120 6.00 2.06 11.85
N SER A 121 5.12 2.64 11.03
CA SER A 121 3.99 1.92 10.45
C SER A 121 4.43 0.80 9.53
N GLY A 122 5.36 1.09 8.61
CA GLY A 122 5.94 0.09 7.71
C GLY A 122 6.68 -1.01 8.44
N ARG A 123 7.53 -0.64 9.41
CA ARG A 123 8.27 -1.59 10.25
C ARG A 123 7.35 -2.55 11.00
N LYS A 124 6.25 -2.06 11.57
CA LYS A 124 5.27 -2.90 12.27
C LYS A 124 4.50 -3.81 11.31
N PHE A 125 4.04 -3.27 10.19
CA PHE A 125 3.26 -4.01 9.20
C PHE A 125 4.06 -5.18 8.64
N TRP A 126 5.19 -4.90 8.00
CA TRP A 126 6.01 -5.94 7.40
C TRP A 126 6.74 -6.79 8.42
N GLY A 127 7.10 -6.23 9.58
CA GLY A 127 7.71 -7.03 10.66
C GLY A 127 6.76 -8.09 11.23
N LEU A 128 5.43 -7.89 11.17
CA LEU A 128 4.47 -8.93 11.49
C LEU A 128 4.51 -10.06 10.45
N PHE A 129 4.40 -9.71 9.16
CA PHE A 129 4.39 -10.72 8.09
C PHE A 129 5.74 -11.43 7.93
N GLN A 130 6.86 -10.76 8.20
CA GLN A 130 8.16 -11.42 8.31
C GLN A 130 8.15 -12.53 9.37
N LYS A 131 7.49 -12.31 10.52
CA LYS A 131 7.38 -13.33 11.58
C LYS A 131 6.39 -14.44 11.24
N LEU A 132 5.27 -14.12 10.57
CA LEU A 132 4.23 -15.09 10.23
C LEU A 132 4.59 -15.96 9.02
N CYS A 133 5.24 -15.35 8.02
CA CYS A 133 5.49 -15.95 6.72
C CYS A 133 6.92 -16.51 6.61
N GLY A 134 7.87 -15.94 7.36
CA GLY A 134 9.30 -16.21 7.20
C GLY A 134 9.84 -15.59 5.90
N ASP A 135 9.52 -16.22 4.77
CA ASP A 135 9.88 -15.75 3.43
C ASP A 135 8.77 -14.87 2.81
N PRO A 136 9.10 -13.77 2.11
CA PRO A 136 8.11 -12.92 1.46
C PRO A 136 7.24 -13.67 0.44
N ASP A 137 7.76 -14.67 -0.27
CA ASP A 137 7.00 -15.41 -1.29
C ASP A 137 5.78 -16.11 -0.68
N THR A 138 5.87 -16.53 0.58
CA THR A 138 4.74 -17.11 1.33
C THR A 138 3.59 -16.10 1.49
N PHE A 139 3.90 -14.83 1.75
CA PHE A 139 2.88 -13.77 1.83
C PHE A 139 2.29 -13.49 0.44
N PHE A 140 3.17 -13.29 -0.55
CA PHE A 140 2.77 -12.86 -1.88
C PHE A 140 2.16 -13.97 -2.73
N GLN A 141 2.19 -15.23 -2.30
CA GLN A 141 1.47 -16.33 -2.94
C GLN A 141 -0.03 -16.03 -3.06
N HIS A 142 -0.63 -15.41 -2.03
CA HIS A 142 -2.07 -15.14 -1.99
C HIS A 142 -2.42 -13.67 -1.75
N ALA A 143 -1.49 -12.87 -1.22
CA ALA A 143 -1.76 -11.49 -0.86
C ALA A 143 -0.94 -10.48 -1.67
N PHE A 144 -1.44 -9.26 -1.71
CA PHE A 144 -0.70 -8.09 -2.18
C PHE A 144 -1.01 -6.88 -1.31
N VAL A 145 -0.14 -5.87 -1.38
CA VAL A 145 -0.30 -4.63 -0.61
C VAL A 145 -0.37 -3.45 -1.55
N TYR A 146 -1.36 -2.60 -1.37
CA TYR A 146 -1.65 -1.48 -2.25
C TYR A 146 -2.06 -0.26 -1.43
N ASN A 147 -1.69 0.94 -1.87
CA ASN A 147 -2.19 2.18 -1.29
C ASN A 147 -3.32 2.72 -2.15
N TYR A 148 -4.44 3.07 -1.53
CA TYR A 148 -5.59 3.64 -2.21
C TYR A 148 -5.24 4.89 -3.04
N CYS A 149 -4.50 5.82 -2.45
CA CYS A 149 -3.99 7.01 -3.12
C CYS A 149 -2.46 6.97 -3.15
N PRO A 150 -1.80 7.08 -4.32
CA PRO A 150 -0.35 7.06 -4.41
C PRO A 150 0.29 8.39 -3.99
N LEU A 151 -0.47 9.47 -3.79
CA LEU A 151 0.09 10.79 -3.48
C LEU A 151 0.32 11.02 -1.99
N ALA A 152 1.42 11.70 -1.65
CA ALA A 152 1.63 12.32 -0.34
C ALA A 152 1.50 13.84 -0.43
N PHE A 153 0.67 14.42 0.43
CA PHE A 153 0.36 15.86 0.45
C PHE A 153 0.96 16.51 1.70
N MET A 154 1.50 17.72 1.55
CA MET A 154 2.08 18.47 2.65
C MET A 154 1.77 19.96 2.58
N THR A 155 1.67 20.58 3.76
CA THR A 155 1.60 22.04 3.91
C THR A 155 2.94 22.70 3.60
N ASN A 156 2.96 24.03 3.55
CA ASN A 156 4.19 24.81 3.40
C ASN A 156 5.23 24.54 4.52
N SER A 157 4.81 24.12 5.71
CA SER A 157 5.71 23.73 6.81
C SER A 157 6.17 22.25 6.75
N GLY A 158 5.78 21.51 5.71
CA GLY A 158 6.06 20.09 5.56
C GLY A 158 5.20 19.19 6.47
N LYS A 159 4.11 19.73 7.05
CA LYS A 159 3.15 18.93 7.81
C LYS A 159 2.35 18.07 6.83
N ASN A 160 2.27 16.77 7.11
CA ASN A 160 1.46 15.84 6.32
C ASN A 160 -0.02 16.23 6.32
N ILE A 161 -0.66 16.16 5.16
CA ILE A 161 -2.09 16.23 4.94
C ILE A 161 -2.51 14.86 4.38
N THR A 162 -3.41 14.18 5.08
CA THR A 162 -3.98 12.90 4.61
C THR A 162 -5.08 13.18 3.56
N PRO A 163 -5.40 12.21 2.68
CA PRO A 163 -6.54 12.33 1.78
C PRO A 163 -7.87 12.69 2.49
N ALA A 164 -8.05 12.24 3.74
CA ALA A 164 -9.21 12.58 4.55
C ALA A 164 -9.28 14.06 4.95
N GLU A 165 -8.13 14.70 5.14
CA GLU A 165 -7.96 16.10 5.57
C GLU A 165 -7.96 17.10 4.40
N LEU A 166 -7.98 16.63 3.15
CA LEU A 166 -8.12 17.49 1.98
C LEU A 166 -9.45 18.26 2.01
N LYS A 167 -9.45 19.46 1.39
CA LYS A 167 -10.67 20.24 1.16
C LYS A 167 -11.69 19.42 0.37
N ALA A 168 -12.97 19.73 0.56
CA ALA A 168 -14.05 18.85 0.10
C ALA A 168 -14.06 18.61 -1.42
N SER A 169 -13.72 19.63 -2.22
CA SER A 169 -13.58 19.53 -3.69
C SER A 169 -12.44 18.59 -4.06
N ASP A 170 -11.25 18.87 -3.54
CA ASP A 170 -10.01 18.16 -3.87
C ASP A 170 -10.11 16.71 -3.42
N ARG A 171 -10.63 16.49 -2.21
CA ARG A 171 -10.92 15.17 -1.66
C ARG A 171 -11.86 14.39 -2.57
N ARG A 172 -12.93 15.01 -3.09
CA ARG A 172 -13.89 14.34 -4.00
C ARG A 172 -13.20 13.92 -5.30
N SER A 173 -12.42 14.82 -5.92
CA SER A 173 -11.70 14.53 -7.15
C SER A 173 -10.69 13.39 -6.99
N VAL A 174 -9.86 13.44 -5.93
CA VAL A 174 -8.91 12.36 -5.60
C VAL A 174 -9.65 11.05 -5.36
N ASN A 175 -10.70 11.09 -4.55
CA ASN A 175 -11.50 9.92 -4.20
C ASN A 175 -12.13 9.24 -5.42
N ASN A 176 -12.65 10.00 -6.38
CA ASN A 176 -13.25 9.43 -7.58
C ASN A 176 -12.21 8.70 -8.44
N ILE A 177 -11.05 9.31 -8.67
CA ILE A 177 -9.97 8.71 -9.46
C ILE A 177 -9.43 7.45 -8.77
N CYS A 178 -9.23 7.51 -7.45
CA CYS A 178 -8.72 6.37 -6.69
C CYS A 178 -9.74 5.24 -6.52
N ASP A 179 -11.05 5.52 -6.48
CA ASP A 179 -12.08 4.47 -6.49
C ASP A 179 -12.12 3.74 -7.83
N GLU A 180 -12.01 4.47 -8.94
CA GLU A 180 -11.92 3.88 -10.28
C GLU A 180 -10.69 2.97 -10.39
N ALA A 181 -9.51 3.46 -10.06
CA ALA A 181 -8.29 2.66 -10.09
C ALA A 181 -8.36 1.45 -9.14
N LEU A 182 -8.92 1.61 -7.93
CA LEU A 182 -9.09 0.50 -7.01
C LEU A 182 -9.99 -0.59 -7.62
N ARG A 183 -11.12 -0.23 -8.24
CA ARG A 183 -11.99 -1.22 -8.93
C ARG A 183 -11.24 -1.99 -10.02
N ASP A 184 -10.45 -1.29 -10.82
CA ASP A 184 -9.66 -1.92 -11.88
C ASP A 184 -8.63 -2.90 -11.31
N VAL A 185 -7.96 -2.53 -10.20
CA VAL A 185 -7.03 -3.40 -9.48
C VAL A 185 -7.75 -4.62 -8.88
N LEU A 186 -8.92 -4.44 -8.27
CA LEU A 186 -9.69 -5.54 -7.67
C LEU A 186 -10.12 -6.57 -8.73
N LEU A 187 -10.55 -6.10 -9.90
CA LEU A 187 -10.90 -6.95 -11.04
C LEU A 187 -9.67 -7.65 -11.62
N LEU A 188 -8.58 -6.91 -11.85
CA LEU A 188 -7.34 -7.45 -12.40
C LEU A 188 -6.77 -8.58 -11.52
N LEU A 189 -6.72 -8.35 -10.20
CA LEU A 189 -6.14 -9.29 -9.26
C LEU A 189 -7.11 -10.39 -8.82
N GLN A 190 -8.38 -10.32 -9.19
CA GLN A 190 -9.44 -11.23 -8.74
C GLN A 190 -9.49 -11.34 -7.22
N VAL A 191 -9.53 -10.18 -6.56
CA VAL A 191 -9.54 -10.10 -5.09
C VAL A 191 -10.85 -10.68 -4.54
N GLU A 192 -10.74 -11.50 -3.51
CA GLU A 192 -11.85 -12.08 -2.76
C GLU A 192 -12.00 -11.44 -1.37
N VAL A 193 -10.89 -10.99 -0.78
CA VAL A 193 -10.85 -10.34 0.54
C VAL A 193 -10.04 -9.07 0.51
N ILE A 194 -10.63 -7.95 0.94
CA ILE A 194 -9.88 -6.72 1.24
C ILE A 194 -9.64 -6.65 2.75
N VAL A 195 -8.39 -6.47 3.15
CA VAL A 195 -7.99 -6.13 4.52
C VAL A 195 -7.64 -4.65 4.56
N ALA A 196 -8.61 -3.83 4.92
CA ALA A 196 -8.44 -2.39 5.00
C ALA A 196 -7.63 -1.98 6.24
N ILE A 197 -6.56 -1.21 6.05
CA ILE A 197 -5.66 -0.79 7.11
C ILE A 197 -6.11 0.59 7.62
N GLY A 198 -6.98 0.57 8.63
CA GLY A 198 -7.58 1.76 9.22
C GLY A 198 -8.90 2.20 8.55
N LYS A 199 -9.62 3.09 9.25
CA LYS A 199 -11.01 3.42 8.92
C LYS A 199 -11.20 4.09 7.56
N PHE A 200 -10.25 4.94 7.14
CA PHE A 200 -10.32 5.58 5.84
C PHE A 200 -10.31 4.54 4.71
N ALA A 201 -9.34 3.62 4.72
CA ALA A 201 -9.23 2.57 3.71
C ALA A 201 -10.48 1.68 3.69
N GLU A 202 -11.05 1.37 4.87
CA GLU A 202 -12.27 0.57 4.97
C GLU A 202 -13.46 1.29 4.33
N THR A 203 -13.65 2.58 4.65
CA THR A 203 -14.71 3.39 4.05
C THR A 203 -14.54 3.50 2.53
N ARG A 204 -13.32 3.72 2.04
CA ARG A 204 -13.08 3.82 0.58
C ARG A 204 -13.26 2.48 -0.12
N ALA A 205 -12.80 1.36 0.45
CA ALA A 205 -13.05 0.04 -0.12
C ALA A 205 -14.55 -0.26 -0.26
N ASN A 206 -15.34 0.00 0.78
CA ASN A 206 -16.79 -0.19 0.74
C ASN A 206 -17.47 0.69 -0.34
N LEU A 207 -17.07 1.96 -0.44
CA LEU A 207 -17.63 2.87 -1.44
C LEU A 207 -17.21 2.51 -2.86
N ALA A 208 -15.97 2.06 -3.06
CA ALA A 208 -15.47 1.66 -4.37
C ALA A 208 -16.21 0.43 -4.93
N VAL A 209 -16.64 -0.51 -4.07
CA VAL A 209 -17.39 -1.70 -4.54
C VAL A 209 -18.91 -1.49 -4.57
N ALA A 210 -19.45 -0.50 -3.85
CA ALA A 210 -20.89 -0.29 -3.73
C ALA A 210 -21.58 -0.10 -5.09
N GLY A 211 -22.69 -0.80 -5.31
CA GLY A 211 -23.46 -0.73 -6.55
C GLY A 211 -22.79 -1.41 -7.76
N THR A 212 -21.68 -2.12 -7.55
CA THR A 212 -20.99 -2.90 -8.58
C THR A 212 -21.14 -4.40 -8.33
N GLU A 213 -20.79 -5.22 -9.31
CA GLU A 213 -20.76 -6.68 -9.14
C GLU A 213 -19.78 -7.16 -8.06
N LEU A 214 -18.79 -6.34 -7.70
CA LEU A 214 -17.80 -6.66 -6.68
C LEU A 214 -18.38 -6.66 -5.26
N GLN A 215 -19.47 -5.91 -5.03
CA GLN A 215 -20.05 -5.73 -3.69
C GLN A 215 -20.42 -7.06 -3.01
N THR A 216 -20.87 -8.04 -3.80
CA THR A 216 -21.28 -9.36 -3.30
C THR A 216 -20.16 -10.40 -3.37
N LYS A 217 -19.10 -10.12 -4.13
CA LYS A 217 -17.97 -11.02 -4.38
C LYS A 217 -16.80 -10.81 -3.40
N ILE A 218 -16.67 -9.61 -2.85
CA ILE A 218 -15.52 -9.22 -2.03
C ILE A 218 -15.93 -9.08 -0.55
N LYS A 219 -15.30 -9.88 0.33
CA LYS A 219 -15.39 -9.70 1.78
C LYS A 219 -14.46 -8.57 2.20
N ILE A 220 -15.00 -7.53 2.83
CA ILE A 220 -14.20 -6.40 3.35
C ILE A 220 -14.07 -6.53 4.86
N GLY A 221 -12.84 -6.74 5.32
CA GLY A 221 -12.44 -6.66 6.72
C GLY A 221 -11.56 -5.45 6.99
N SER A 222 -11.34 -5.14 8.26
CA SER A 222 -10.43 -4.07 8.67
C SER A 222 -9.54 -4.46 9.83
N ILE A 223 -8.32 -3.89 9.81
CA ILE A 223 -7.37 -3.95 10.91
C ILE A 223 -7.05 -2.53 11.38
N PRO A 224 -6.68 -2.32 12.65
CA PRO A 224 -6.23 -1.01 13.11
C PRO A 224 -5.03 -0.53 12.27
N HIS A 225 -4.86 0.78 12.12
CA HIS A 225 -3.65 1.29 11.46
C HIS A 225 -2.43 1.17 12.40
N PRO A 226 -1.24 0.72 11.93
CA PRO A 226 -0.04 0.54 12.76
C PRO A 226 0.66 1.85 13.19
N SER A 227 0.01 3.00 13.01
CA SER A 227 0.63 4.31 13.27
C SER A 227 0.80 4.53 14.78
N PRO A 228 1.91 5.13 15.24
CA PRO A 228 2.04 5.52 16.64
C PRO A 228 1.00 6.57 17.08
N ARG A 229 0.35 7.24 16.12
CA ARG A 229 -0.78 8.16 16.40
C ARG A 229 -2.09 7.42 16.67
N ASN A 230 -2.15 6.13 16.39
CA ASN A 230 -3.31 5.31 16.69
C ASN A 230 -3.18 4.74 18.11
N PHE A 231 -3.86 5.37 19.07
CA PHE A 231 -3.86 4.94 20.47
C PHE A 231 -4.86 3.81 20.75
N SER A 232 -5.69 3.42 19.77
CA SER A 232 -6.73 2.41 19.96
C SER A 232 -6.19 0.99 20.12
N SER A 233 -4.95 0.74 19.68
CA SER A 233 -4.33 -0.59 19.70
C SER A 233 -3.07 -0.58 20.58
N LYS A 234 -3.16 -1.21 21.75
CA LYS A 234 -2.03 -1.38 22.68
C LYS A 234 -1.05 -2.46 22.20
N ASN A 235 -1.55 -3.49 21.53
CA ASN A 235 -0.76 -4.58 20.94
C ASN A 235 -1.20 -4.87 19.49
N TRP A 236 -0.71 -4.03 18.57
CA TRP A 236 -1.10 -4.07 17.16
C TRP A 236 -0.90 -5.44 16.48
N PRO A 237 0.24 -6.17 16.70
CA PRO A 237 0.42 -7.51 16.15
C PRO A 237 -0.67 -8.51 16.54
N GLU A 238 -0.99 -8.63 17.84
CA GLU A 238 -1.99 -9.59 18.33
C GLU A 238 -3.39 -9.28 17.82
N GLU A 239 -3.78 -8.01 17.83
CA GLU A 239 -5.07 -7.57 17.33
C GLU A 239 -5.19 -7.84 15.82
N THR A 240 -4.12 -7.59 15.06
CA THR A 240 -4.06 -7.89 13.63
C THR A 240 -4.22 -9.39 13.38
N ILE A 241 -3.47 -10.25 14.09
CA ILE A 241 -3.57 -11.71 13.96
C ILE A 241 -5.00 -12.18 14.24
N LYS A 242 -5.64 -11.67 15.30
CA LYS A 242 -7.03 -12.00 15.64
C LYS A 242 -7.98 -11.65 14.49
N ARG A 243 -7.85 -10.46 13.89
CA ARG A 243 -8.67 -10.06 12.73
C ARG A 243 -8.42 -10.94 11.51
N LEU A 244 -7.18 -11.33 11.24
CA LEU A 244 -6.86 -12.26 10.14
C LEU A 244 -7.49 -13.65 10.36
N GLN A 245 -7.61 -14.10 11.62
CA GLN A 245 -8.33 -15.32 11.98
C GLN A 245 -9.84 -15.17 11.77
N GLU A 246 -10.44 -14.07 12.24
CA GLU A 246 -11.88 -13.78 12.04
C GLU A 246 -12.27 -13.65 10.55
N LEU A 247 -11.30 -13.31 9.70
CA LEU A 247 -11.48 -13.26 8.25
C LEU A 247 -11.25 -14.59 7.54
N ASP A 248 -10.78 -15.63 8.26
CA ASP A 248 -10.43 -16.96 7.75
C ASP A 248 -9.27 -16.96 6.73
N ILE A 249 -8.36 -15.97 6.83
CA ILE A 249 -7.25 -15.81 5.87
C ILE A 249 -5.87 -16.08 6.48
N LEU A 250 -5.75 -16.24 7.80
CA LEU A 250 -4.45 -16.41 8.45
C LEU A 250 -3.69 -17.65 7.94
N THR A 251 -4.39 -18.75 7.67
CA THR A 251 -3.79 -19.99 7.15
C THR A 251 -3.19 -19.83 5.76
N MET A 252 -3.71 -18.90 4.95
CA MET A 252 -3.17 -18.55 3.63
C MET A 252 -1.90 -17.69 3.71
N LEU A 253 -1.60 -17.13 4.88
CA LEU A 253 -0.48 -16.22 5.12
C LEU A 253 0.59 -16.83 6.01
N SER A 254 0.41 -18.04 6.51
CA SER A 254 1.33 -18.67 7.47
C SER A 254 1.95 -19.94 6.87
N SER A 255 3.26 -20.07 7.00
CA SER A 255 4.01 -21.28 6.63
C SER A 255 3.87 -22.41 7.68
N ASN A 256 3.26 -22.14 8.83
CA ASN A 256 3.00 -23.12 9.90
C ASN A 256 1.51 -23.43 10.02
N THR A 257 1.12 -24.67 9.73
CA THR A 257 -0.24 -25.21 10.01
C THR A 257 -0.55 -25.33 11.51
N ASN A 258 0.43 -25.09 12.39
CA ASN A 258 0.27 -25.07 13.84
C ASN A 258 0.37 -23.63 14.36
N ILE A 259 -0.74 -22.88 14.30
CA ILE A 259 -0.87 -21.63 15.06
C ILE A 259 -1.03 -22.02 16.53
N VAL A 260 0.10 -22.28 17.20
CA VAL A 260 0.13 -22.31 18.67
C VAL A 260 -0.17 -20.88 19.12
N PRO A 261 -1.14 -20.65 20.03
CA PRO A 261 -1.36 -19.32 20.59
C PRO A 261 -0.04 -18.83 21.15
N MET A 262 0.46 -17.68 20.69
CA MET A 262 1.63 -17.04 21.29
C MET A 262 1.32 -16.88 22.79
N LYS A 263 1.92 -17.73 23.62
CA LYS A 263 1.87 -17.56 25.06
C LYS A 263 2.61 -16.27 25.36
N GLN A 264 1.88 -15.34 25.97
CA GLN A 264 2.41 -14.14 26.61
C GLN A 264 3.62 -14.53 27.45
N THR A 265 4.78 -14.05 27.05
CA THR A 265 5.93 -13.93 27.94
C THR A 265 6.26 -12.45 28.00
N TRP A 266 6.19 -11.96 29.23
CA TRP A 266 6.15 -10.56 29.66
C TRP A 266 7.46 -9.82 29.38
#